data_AF-A0A831XG56-F1
#
_entry.id   AF-A0A831XG56-F1
#
_cell.length_a   1.000
_cell.length_b   1.000
_cell.length_c   1.000
_cell.angle_alpha   90.00
_cell.angle_beta   90.00
_cell.angle_gamma   90.00
#
_symmetry.space_group_name_H-M   'P 1'
#
loop_
_entity.id
_entity.type
_entity.pdbx_description
1 polymer ?
#
loop_
_entity_poly.entity_id
_entity_poly.type
_entity_poly.pdbx_seq_one_letter_code
_entity_poly.pdbx_strand_id
1 'polypeptide(L)'
;MMSVRGVLLSEINDKRLLERLIGREVYKRGEEKPVGKLYKIFISKKSKQPLKVFVLTRKGERLELPPERVRVEGGRVYIVSEELEVFLECVKRLEDISGELKRLRNEIFELDEKVISGAITWEVFAEKRRALEEKRVLLKVEAFQLVEALKSYAEVHKLSLSEEEEKMLAKILDSLAYDLPVLPLEKLSKLFKG
;
A
#
# COMPACT_ATOMS: atom_id res chain seq x y z
N MET A 1 8.38 -16.95 11.42
CA MET A 1 9.58 -16.09 11.46
C MET A 1 9.16 -14.69 11.05
N MET A 2 9.50 -13.68 11.86
CA MET A 2 9.07 -12.30 11.69
C MET A 2 9.58 -11.76 10.33
N SER A 3 8.64 -11.50 9.42
CA SER A 3 8.90 -10.92 8.10
C SER A 3 9.02 -9.42 8.29
N VAL A 4 10.22 -8.88 8.06
CA VAL A 4 10.54 -7.48 8.38
C VAL A 4 10.31 -6.65 7.13
N ARG A 5 9.16 -5.97 7.07
CA ARG A 5 8.92 -4.83 6.19
C ARG A 5 10.19 -3.97 6.15
N GLY A 6 10.81 -3.87 4.98
CA GLY A 6 12.00 -3.05 4.81
C GLY A 6 11.75 -1.63 5.32
N VAL A 7 12.76 -1.01 5.92
CA VAL A 7 12.63 0.28 6.62
C VAL A 7 12.96 1.41 5.66
N LEU A 8 12.09 2.42 5.54
CA LEU A 8 12.40 3.64 4.78
C LEU A 8 13.48 4.43 5.51
N LEU A 9 14.36 5.13 4.77
CA LEU A 9 15.37 5.97 5.43
C LEU A 9 14.70 7.05 6.29
N SER A 10 13.57 7.60 5.87
CA SER A 10 12.78 8.58 6.64
C SER A 10 12.31 8.06 8.02
N GLU A 11 12.19 6.74 8.19
CA GLU A 11 11.78 6.08 9.44
C GLU A 11 12.98 5.87 10.40
N ILE A 12 14.22 6.04 9.93
CA ILE A 12 15.43 5.83 10.73
C ILE A 12 15.85 7.14 11.40
N ASN A 13 15.88 7.14 12.74
CA ASN A 13 16.34 8.27 13.55
C ASN A 13 17.74 8.06 14.17
N ASP A 14 18.45 7.00 13.79
CA ASP A 14 19.81 6.70 14.25
C ASP A 14 20.86 7.10 13.21
N LYS A 15 21.65 8.13 13.55
CA LYS A 15 22.74 8.63 12.73
C LYS A 15 23.79 7.56 12.39
N ARG A 16 24.17 6.70 13.33
CA ARG A 16 25.20 5.66 13.12
C ARG A 16 24.71 4.62 12.13
N LEU A 17 23.43 4.25 12.20
CA LEU A 17 22.83 3.32 11.23
C LEU A 17 22.81 3.94 9.83
N LEU A 18 22.39 5.20 9.69
CA LEU A 18 22.39 5.91 8.41
C LEU A 18 23.80 5.99 7.80
N GLU A 19 24.82 6.31 8.60
CA GLU A 19 26.21 6.37 8.14
C GLU A 19 26.74 5.00 7.67
N ARG A 20 26.30 3.89 8.27
CA ARG A 20 26.68 2.52 7.83
C ARG A 20 26.10 2.10 6.49
N LEU A 21 25.05 2.78 6.03
CA LEU A 21 24.43 2.52 4.72
C LEU A 21 25.19 3.20 3.58
N ILE A 22 26.01 4.21 3.89
CA ILE A 22 26.84 4.91 2.88
C ILE A 22 27.81 3.89 2.27
N GLY A 23 27.93 3.93 0.94
CA GLY A 23 28.75 3.03 0.14
C GLY A 23 28.03 1.75 -0.31
N ARG A 24 26.85 1.45 0.23
CA ARG A 24 26.04 0.29 -0.20
C ARG A 24 25.53 0.47 -1.62
N GLU A 25 25.40 -0.64 -2.33
CA GLU A 25 24.80 -0.65 -3.66
C GLU A 25 23.30 -0.34 -3.56
N VAL A 26 22.84 0.49 -4.49
CA VAL A 26 21.46 0.94 -4.58
C VAL A 26 20.85 0.34 -5.84
N TYR A 27 19.72 -0.34 -5.68
CA TYR A 27 19.01 -1.04 -6.74
C TYR A 27 17.66 -0.38 -7.00
N LYS A 28 17.12 -0.57 -8.21
CA LYS A 28 15.68 -0.44 -8.43
C LYS A 28 15.03 -1.78 -8.13
N ARG A 29 13.81 -1.78 -7.59
CA ARG A 29 13.11 -3.02 -7.31
C ARG A 29 12.82 -3.76 -8.64
N GLY A 30 13.09 -5.06 -8.67
CA GLY A 30 13.00 -5.88 -9.89
C GLY A 30 14.26 -5.85 -10.78
N GLU A 31 15.24 -4.98 -10.50
CA GLU A 31 16.50 -4.94 -11.25
C GLU A 31 17.65 -5.62 -10.49
N GLU A 32 18.33 -6.58 -11.12
CA GLU A 32 19.54 -7.19 -10.55
C GLU A 32 20.76 -6.26 -10.59
N LYS A 33 20.76 -5.31 -11.53
CA LYS A 33 21.87 -4.37 -11.68
C LYS A 33 21.66 -3.18 -10.75
N PRO A 34 22.63 -2.83 -9.90
CA PRO A 34 22.53 -1.62 -9.09
C PRO A 34 22.62 -0.39 -9.99
N VAL A 35 21.81 0.61 -9.66
CA VAL A 35 21.82 1.95 -10.25
C VAL A 35 23.14 2.66 -9.92
N GLY A 36 23.66 2.40 -8.73
CA GLY A 36 24.84 3.08 -8.20
C GLY A 36 25.14 2.71 -6.77
N LYS A 37 25.80 3.62 -6.04
CA LYS A 37 26.10 3.49 -4.62
C LYS A 37 25.55 4.65 -3.83
N LEU A 38 25.12 4.38 -2.59
CA LEU A 38 24.66 5.40 -1.67
C LEU A 38 25.85 6.30 -1.31
N TYR A 39 25.86 7.53 -1.81
CA TYR A 39 27.02 8.42 -1.70
C TYR A 39 27.00 9.23 -0.42
N LYS A 40 25.86 9.83 -0.09
CA LYS A 40 25.74 10.71 1.06
C LYS A 40 24.30 10.78 1.55
N ILE A 41 24.14 10.86 2.87
CA ILE A 41 22.86 11.17 3.52
C ILE A 41 23.07 12.45 4.33
N PHE A 42 22.26 13.47 4.08
CA PHE A 42 22.23 14.67 4.90
C PHE A 42 21.29 14.42 6.08
N ILE A 43 21.79 14.60 7.30
CA ILE A 43 21.07 14.29 8.53
C ILE A 43 20.89 15.56 9.35
N SER A 44 19.67 15.80 9.81
CA SER A 44 19.35 16.91 10.71
C SER A 44 20.11 16.79 12.03
N LYS A 45 20.81 17.84 12.45
CA LYS A 45 21.51 17.85 13.74
C LYS A 45 20.55 17.78 14.92
N LYS A 46 19.35 18.36 14.79
CA LYS A 46 18.31 18.43 15.84
C LYS A 46 17.50 17.14 15.92
N SER A 47 16.83 16.76 14.84
CA SER A 47 15.90 15.61 14.83
C SER A 47 16.58 14.27 14.55
N LYS A 48 17.86 14.27 14.13
CA LYS A 48 18.59 13.07 13.67
C LYS A 48 17.96 12.32 12.49
N GLN A 49 16.92 12.90 11.88
CA GLN A 49 16.30 12.36 10.69
C GLN A 49 17.10 12.70 9.43
N PRO A 50 17.10 11.82 8.42
CA PRO A 50 17.65 12.14 7.12
C PRO A 50 16.75 13.19 6.44
N LEU A 51 17.40 14.12 5.74
CA LEU A 51 16.76 15.22 5.01
C LEU A 51 16.86 15.02 3.50
N LYS A 52 18.01 14.52 3.04
CA LYS A 52 18.30 14.30 1.61
C LYS A 52 19.26 13.14 1.44
N VAL A 53 19.09 12.39 0.37
CA VAL A 53 19.92 11.24 0.03
C VAL A 53 20.51 11.43 -1.36
N PHE A 54 21.79 11.10 -1.53
CA PHE A 54 22.47 11.14 -2.81
C PHE A 54 22.95 9.75 -3.19
N VAL A 55 22.64 9.35 -4.41
CA VAL A 55 23.14 8.12 -5.04
C VAL A 55 24.12 8.52 -6.13
N LEU A 56 25.34 8.00 -6.07
CA LEU A 56 26.30 8.13 -7.16
C LEU A 56 26.03 7.02 -8.17
N THR A 57 25.51 7.40 -9.34
CA THR A 57 25.18 6.44 -10.40
C THR A 57 26.45 5.82 -10.97
N ARG A 58 26.31 4.69 -11.66
CA ARG A 58 27.43 4.05 -12.39
C ARG A 58 28.07 4.95 -13.46
N LYS A 59 27.36 6.00 -13.91
CA LYS A 59 27.86 7.00 -14.85
C LYS A 59 28.62 8.15 -14.17
N GLY A 60 28.72 8.14 -12.84
CA GLY A 60 29.36 9.20 -12.05
C GLY A 60 28.45 10.39 -11.74
N GLU A 61 27.18 10.35 -12.14
CA GLU A 61 26.19 11.39 -11.85
C GLU A 61 25.67 11.27 -10.41
N ARG A 62 25.28 12.40 -9.82
CA ARG A 62 24.67 12.42 -8.48
C ARG A 62 23.16 12.53 -8.63
N LEU A 63 22.46 11.47 -8.26
CA LEU A 63 21.00 11.46 -8.17
C LEU A 63 20.59 11.87 -6.75
N GLU A 64 19.89 12.99 -6.62
CA GLU A 64 19.27 13.42 -5.36
C GLU A 64 17.92 12.72 -5.21
N LEU A 65 17.69 12.10 -4.06
CA LEU A 65 16.44 11.43 -3.71
C LEU A 65 15.97 11.88 -2.33
N PRO A 66 14.65 12.04 -2.14
CA PRO A 66 14.08 12.21 -0.81
C PRO A 66 14.24 10.91 -0.01
N PRO A 67 14.49 10.98 1.32
CA PRO A 67 14.68 9.79 2.17
C PRO A 67 13.50 8.80 2.14
N GLU A 68 12.28 9.28 1.89
CA GLU A 68 11.05 8.50 1.78
C GLU A 68 11.09 7.54 0.58
N ARG A 69 11.92 7.85 -0.44
CA ARG A 69 12.08 7.03 -1.64
C ARG A 69 13.23 6.04 -1.57
N VAL A 70 13.83 5.87 -0.39
CA VAL A 70 14.96 4.94 -0.21
C VAL A 70 14.60 3.96 0.90
N ARG A 71 14.50 2.68 0.54
CA ARG A 71 14.15 1.58 1.45
C ARG A 71 15.35 0.68 1.69
N VAL A 72 15.52 0.21 2.92
CA VAL A 72 16.50 -0.81 3.28
C VAL A 72 15.78 -2.11 3.59
N GLU A 73 16.06 -3.15 2.82
CA GLU A 73 15.40 -4.46 2.92
C GLU A 73 16.45 -5.56 2.76
N GLY A 74 16.52 -6.51 3.70
CA GLY A 74 17.51 -7.61 3.65
C GLY A 74 18.97 -7.15 3.58
N GLY A 75 19.29 -5.95 4.07
CA GLY A 75 20.64 -5.35 3.97
C GLY A 75 20.99 -4.73 2.62
N ARG A 76 20.04 -4.69 1.67
CA ARG A 76 20.15 -4.00 0.38
C ARG A 76 19.39 -2.69 0.42
N VAL A 77 19.81 -1.73 -0.40
CA VAL A 77 19.18 -0.40 -0.52
C VAL A 77 18.44 -0.33 -1.85
N TYR A 78 17.16 0.05 -1.79
CA TYR A 78 16.28 0.13 -2.94
C TYR A 78 15.72 1.54 -3.12
N ILE A 79 15.61 1.97 -4.37
CA ILE A 79 14.84 3.17 -4.73
C ILE A 79 13.39 2.75 -4.92
N VAL A 80 12.49 3.39 -4.18
CA VAL A 80 11.05 3.30 -4.40
C VAL A 80 10.70 4.22 -5.57
N SER A 81 10.13 3.62 -6.62
CA SER A 81 9.68 4.38 -7.79
C SER A 81 8.41 5.16 -7.45
N GLU A 82 8.18 6.29 -8.11
CA GLU A 82 6.95 7.08 -7.89
C GLU A 82 5.71 6.26 -8.25
N GLU A 83 5.83 5.42 -9.27
CA GLU A 83 4.76 4.54 -9.71
C GLU A 83 4.39 3.51 -8.64
N LEU A 84 5.39 2.94 -7.96
CA LEU A 84 5.14 2.02 -6.85
C LEU A 84 4.47 2.73 -5.66
N GLU A 85 4.82 4.00 -5.42
CA GLU A 85 4.21 4.80 -4.35
C GLU A 85 2.73 5.06 -4.63
N VAL A 86 2.39 5.52 -5.84
CA VAL A 86 1.00 5.70 -6.31
C VAL A 86 0.23 4.38 -6.23
N PHE A 87 0.84 3.27 -6.66
CA PHE A 87 0.22 1.96 -6.57
C PHE A 87 -0.12 1.59 -5.11
N LEU A 88 0.83 1.76 -4.19
CA LEU A 88 0.63 1.43 -2.77
C LEU A 88 -0.40 2.34 -2.09
N GLU A 89 -0.51 3.61 -2.49
CA GLU A 89 -1.58 4.49 -2.03
C GLU A 89 -2.97 4.00 -2.45
N CYS A 90 -3.11 3.56 -3.71
CA CYS A 90 -4.34 2.96 -4.20
C CYS A 90 -4.66 1.64 -3.47
N VAL A 91 -3.65 0.81 -3.16
CA VAL A 91 -3.83 -0.40 -2.34
C VAL A 91 -4.31 -0.05 -0.92
N LYS A 92 -3.76 1.01 -0.32
CA LYS A 92 -4.21 1.48 1.00
C LYS A 92 -5.67 1.96 0.95
N ARG A 93 -6.07 2.64 -0.12
CA ARG A 93 -7.49 3.01 -0.29
C ARG A 93 -8.40 1.79 -0.38
N LEU A 94 -7.97 0.70 -1.03
CA LEU A 94 -8.72 -0.56 -1.01
C LEU A 94 -8.83 -1.18 0.39
N GLU A 95 -7.78 -1.08 1.20
CA GLU A 95 -7.82 -1.51 2.60
C GLU A 95 -8.87 -0.72 3.40
N ASP A 96 -8.87 0.61 3.26
CA ASP A 96 -9.84 1.50 3.92
C ASP A 96 -11.28 1.15 3.50
N ILE A 97 -11.52 0.95 2.19
CA ILE A 97 -12.83 0.55 1.67
C ILE A 97 -13.25 -0.81 2.25
N SER A 98 -12.35 -1.78 2.31
CA SER A 98 -12.65 -3.08 2.92
C SER A 98 -13.06 -2.95 4.39
N GLY A 99 -12.37 -2.11 5.15
CA GLY A 99 -12.72 -1.78 6.53
C GLY A 99 -14.10 -1.12 6.65
N GLU A 100 -14.40 -0.15 5.79
CA GLU A 100 -15.70 0.54 5.75
C GLU A 100 -16.85 -0.41 5.39
N LEU A 101 -16.66 -1.31 4.41
CA LEU A 101 -17.68 -2.30 4.02
C LEU A 101 -18.00 -3.26 5.17
N LYS A 102 -16.97 -3.72 5.90
CA LYS A 102 -17.17 -4.53 7.10
C LYS A 102 -17.94 -3.78 8.18
N ARG A 103 -17.63 -2.50 8.38
CA ARG A 103 -18.34 -1.65 9.34
C ARG A 103 -19.80 -1.47 8.95
N LEU A 104 -20.09 -1.14 7.69
CA LEU A 104 -21.45 -0.99 7.19
C LEU A 104 -22.28 -2.26 7.34
N ARG A 105 -21.65 -3.42 7.12
CA ARG A 105 -22.30 -4.72 7.35
C ARG A 105 -22.77 -4.87 8.80
N ASN A 106 -21.91 -4.53 9.76
CA ASN A 106 -22.25 -4.57 11.18
C ASN A 106 -23.33 -3.54 11.54
N GLU A 107 -23.24 -2.32 11.00
CA GLU A 107 -24.24 -1.27 11.24
C GLU A 107 -25.64 -1.67 10.71
N ILE A 108 -25.70 -2.35 9.56
CA ILE A 108 -26.96 -2.90 9.02
C ILE A 108 -27.50 -4.00 9.95
N PHE A 109 -26.65 -4.91 10.44
CA PHE A 109 -27.07 -5.95 11.40
C PHE A 109 -27.62 -5.34 12.70
N GLU A 110 -26.95 -4.35 13.28
CA GLU A 110 -27.45 -3.65 14.48
C GLU A 110 -28.78 -2.92 14.21
N LEU A 111 -28.95 -2.38 13.00
CA LEU A 111 -30.18 -1.71 12.60
C LEU A 111 -31.34 -2.72 12.46
N ASP A 112 -31.06 -3.91 11.93
CA ASP A 112 -32.00 -5.04 11.88
C ASP A 112 -32.41 -5.48 13.30
N GLU A 113 -31.47 -5.62 14.23
CA GLU A 113 -31.78 -5.97 15.64
C GLU A 113 -32.65 -4.91 16.33
N LYS A 114 -32.38 -3.62 16.08
CA LYS A 114 -33.16 -2.50 16.66
C LYS A 114 -34.60 -2.48 16.17
N VAL A 115 -34.86 -2.81 14.90
CA VAL A 115 -36.24 -2.87 14.41
C VAL A 115 -36.96 -4.12 14.91
N ILE A 116 -36.27 -5.27 14.99
CA ILE A 116 -36.83 -6.53 15.51
C ILE A 116 -37.21 -6.39 17.00
N SER A 117 -36.38 -5.73 17.79
CA SER A 117 -36.64 -5.47 19.22
C SER A 117 -37.68 -4.36 19.47
N GLY A 118 -38.13 -3.66 18.42
CA GLY A 118 -39.06 -2.54 18.53
C GLY A 118 -38.43 -1.26 19.08
N ALA A 119 -37.09 -1.18 19.18
CA ALA A 119 -36.37 0.00 19.63
C ALA A 119 -36.46 1.18 18.64
N ILE A 120 -36.76 0.89 17.36
CA ILE A 120 -37.01 1.89 16.31
C ILE A 120 -38.25 1.51 15.50
N THR A 121 -38.89 2.50 14.87
CA THR A 121 -40.01 2.27 13.94
C THR A 121 -39.51 1.76 12.59
N TRP A 122 -40.41 1.13 11.82
CA TRP A 122 -40.12 0.65 10.46
C TRP A 122 -39.71 1.77 9.50
N GLU A 123 -40.30 2.96 9.64
CA GLU A 123 -39.99 4.12 8.80
C GLU A 123 -38.55 4.59 9.01
N VAL A 124 -38.13 4.73 10.28
CA VAL A 124 -36.76 5.11 10.65
C VAL A 124 -35.76 4.05 10.21
N PHE A 125 -36.14 2.77 10.33
CA PHE A 125 -35.35 1.66 9.83
C PHE A 125 -35.13 1.74 8.31
N ALA A 126 -36.21 1.91 7.54
CA ALA A 126 -36.16 1.93 6.08
C ALA A 126 -35.29 3.07 5.54
N GLU A 127 -35.42 4.27 6.12
CA GLU A 127 -34.61 5.44 5.75
C GLU A 127 -33.11 5.20 6.04
N LYS A 128 -32.78 4.76 7.26
CA LYS A 128 -31.38 4.50 7.64
C LYS A 128 -30.78 3.36 6.84
N ARG A 129 -31.53 2.28 6.63
CA ARG A 129 -31.07 1.12 5.85
C ARG A 129 -30.78 1.53 4.42
N ARG A 130 -31.63 2.35 3.80
CA ARG A 130 -31.42 2.87 2.45
C ARG A 130 -30.12 3.68 2.36
N ALA A 131 -29.87 4.60 3.28
CA ALA A 131 -28.65 5.41 3.28
C ALA A 131 -27.37 4.55 3.45
N LEU A 132 -27.40 3.54 4.33
CA LEU A 132 -26.29 2.61 4.52
C LEU A 132 -26.04 1.75 3.27
N GLU A 133 -27.10 1.28 2.61
CA GLU A 133 -27.02 0.51 1.38
C GLU A 133 -26.51 1.35 0.19
N GLU A 134 -26.96 2.59 0.04
CA GLU A 134 -26.44 3.52 -0.97
C GLU A 134 -24.93 3.74 -0.78
N LYS A 135 -24.47 4.00 0.46
CA LYS A 135 -23.04 4.11 0.75
C LYS A 135 -22.29 2.82 0.45
N ARG A 136 -22.86 1.65 0.81
CA ARG A 136 -22.26 0.34 0.54
C ARG A 136 -22.07 0.10 -0.95
N VAL A 137 -23.06 0.46 -1.78
CA VAL A 137 -22.98 0.33 -3.24
C VAL A 137 -21.89 1.23 -3.81
N LEU A 138 -21.81 2.50 -3.39
CA LEU A 138 -20.77 3.43 -3.87
C LEU A 138 -19.36 2.91 -3.56
N LEU A 139 -19.13 2.41 -2.34
CA LEU A 139 -17.84 1.83 -1.95
C LEU A 139 -17.48 0.59 -2.78
N LYS A 140 -18.46 -0.26 -3.12
CA LYS A 140 -18.24 -1.43 -3.99
C LYS A 140 -17.84 -1.02 -5.41
N VAL A 141 -18.47 0.02 -5.96
CA VAL A 141 -18.12 0.56 -7.28
C VAL A 141 -16.72 1.15 -7.27
N GLU A 142 -16.38 1.94 -6.24
CA GLU A 142 -15.04 2.51 -6.08
C GLU A 142 -13.98 1.41 -5.97
N ALA A 143 -14.21 0.39 -5.13
CA ALA A 143 -13.29 -0.74 -4.99
C ALA A 143 -13.09 -1.48 -6.31
N PHE A 144 -14.16 -1.72 -7.07
CA PHE A 144 -14.07 -2.37 -8.38
C PHE A 144 -13.20 -1.57 -9.35
N GLN A 145 -13.45 -0.26 -9.47
CA GLN A 145 -12.68 0.64 -10.34
C GLN A 145 -11.20 0.71 -9.93
N LEU A 146 -10.92 0.77 -8.62
CA LEU A 146 -9.56 0.77 -8.09
C LEU A 146 -8.82 -0.53 -8.40
N VAL A 147 -9.48 -1.69 -8.28
CA VAL A 147 -8.87 -2.99 -8.63
C VAL A 147 -8.53 -3.05 -10.12
N GLU A 148 -9.43 -2.60 -11.01
CA GLU A 148 -9.16 -2.56 -12.45
C GLU A 148 -8.04 -1.57 -12.81
N ALA A 149 -8.02 -0.40 -12.17
CA ALA A 149 -6.99 0.61 -12.34
C ALA A 149 -5.62 0.10 -11.86
N LEU A 150 -5.55 -0.50 -10.66
CA LEU A 150 -4.33 -1.09 -10.12
C LEU A 150 -3.77 -2.17 -11.03
N LYS A 151 -4.64 -3.05 -11.57
CA LYS A 151 -4.24 -4.09 -12.51
C LYS A 151 -3.58 -3.47 -13.75
N SER A 152 -4.28 -2.54 -14.40
CA SER A 152 -3.78 -1.88 -15.61
C SER A 152 -2.48 -1.12 -15.34
N TYR A 153 -2.40 -0.46 -14.19
CA TYR A 153 -1.22 0.30 -13.78
C TYR A 153 -0.01 -0.59 -13.51
N ALA A 154 -0.19 -1.73 -12.82
CA ALA A 154 0.87 -2.70 -12.59
C ALA A 154 1.42 -3.27 -13.90
N GLU A 155 0.54 -3.63 -14.85
CA GLU A 155 0.91 -4.15 -16.16
C GLU A 155 1.70 -3.11 -16.99
N VAL A 156 1.22 -1.86 -17.04
CA VAL A 156 1.86 -0.77 -17.80
C VAL A 156 3.24 -0.42 -17.23
N HIS A 157 3.35 -0.30 -15.91
CA HIS A 157 4.56 0.15 -15.24
C HIS A 157 5.51 -0.99 -14.83
N LYS A 158 5.15 -2.26 -15.13
CA LYS A 158 5.92 -3.47 -14.78
C LYS A 158 6.33 -3.47 -13.31
N LEU A 159 5.37 -3.15 -12.44
CA LEU A 159 5.64 -3.01 -11.01
C LEU A 159 6.00 -4.37 -10.41
N SER A 160 7.07 -4.37 -9.62
CA SER A 160 7.47 -5.53 -8.81
C SER A 160 7.12 -5.26 -7.35
N LEU A 161 6.18 -6.04 -6.82
CA LEU A 161 5.81 -6.01 -5.41
C LEU A 161 6.75 -6.90 -4.60
N SER A 162 6.96 -6.59 -3.31
CA SER A 162 7.57 -7.58 -2.40
C SER A 162 6.54 -8.63 -2.00
N GLU A 163 7.00 -9.79 -1.52
CA GLU A 163 6.09 -10.84 -1.02
C GLU A 163 5.09 -10.33 0.03
N GLU A 164 5.49 -9.34 0.84
CA GLU A 164 4.61 -8.75 1.86
C GLU A 164 3.52 -7.86 1.25
N GLU A 165 3.89 -7.05 0.25
CA GLU A 165 2.95 -6.20 -0.48
C GLU A 165 1.95 -7.07 -1.27
N GLU A 166 2.41 -8.17 -1.85
CA GLU A 166 1.57 -9.18 -2.49
C GLU A 166 0.62 -9.85 -1.48
N LYS A 167 1.13 -10.28 -0.31
CA LYS A 167 0.31 -10.88 0.75
C LYS A 167 -0.75 -9.90 1.28
N MET A 168 -0.37 -8.63 1.45
CA MET A 168 -1.28 -7.57 1.88
C MET A 168 -2.38 -7.35 0.84
N LEU A 169 -2.01 -7.18 -0.43
CA LEU A 169 -2.95 -7.01 -1.52
C LEU A 169 -3.88 -8.23 -1.65
N ALA A 170 -3.34 -9.45 -1.61
CA ALA A 170 -4.13 -10.68 -1.67
C ALA A 170 -5.16 -10.75 -0.54
N LYS A 171 -4.76 -10.40 0.69
CA LYS A 171 -5.68 -10.37 1.85
C LYS A 171 -6.81 -9.36 1.65
N ILE A 172 -6.51 -8.18 1.09
CA ILE A 172 -7.52 -7.14 0.79
C ILE A 172 -8.46 -7.62 -0.33
N LEU A 173 -7.93 -8.26 -1.36
CA LEU A 173 -8.74 -8.80 -2.45
C LEU A 173 -9.63 -9.96 -1.97
N ASP A 174 -9.12 -10.83 -1.10
CA ASP A 174 -9.89 -11.93 -0.50
C ASP A 174 -11.03 -11.39 0.38
N SER A 175 -10.79 -10.34 1.17
CA SER A 175 -11.85 -9.72 1.97
C SER A 175 -12.91 -9.06 1.11
N LEU A 176 -12.50 -8.44 -0.01
CA LEU A 176 -13.40 -7.80 -0.97
C LEU A 176 -14.09 -8.78 -1.90
N ALA A 177 -13.60 -10.02 -2.06
CA ALA A 177 -14.17 -10.99 -3.00
C ALA A 177 -15.63 -11.36 -2.71
N TYR A 178 -16.03 -11.31 -1.44
CA TYR A 178 -17.42 -11.53 -1.03
C TYR A 178 -18.30 -10.28 -1.19
N ASP A 179 -17.70 -9.10 -1.37
CA ASP A 179 -18.40 -7.82 -1.47
C ASP A 179 -18.46 -7.30 -2.91
N LEU A 180 -17.45 -7.60 -3.74
CA LEU A 180 -17.39 -7.24 -5.15
C LEU A 180 -18.34 -8.12 -5.99
N PRO A 181 -18.93 -7.60 -7.07
CA PRO A 181 -19.65 -8.43 -8.04
C PRO A 181 -18.69 -9.52 -8.53
N VAL A 182 -19.18 -10.77 -8.55
CA VAL A 182 -18.42 -12.02 -8.76
C VAL A 182 -17.38 -11.89 -9.88
N LEU A 183 -16.18 -11.45 -9.51
CA LEU A 183 -14.96 -11.66 -10.28
C LEU A 183 -14.36 -12.96 -9.72
N PRO A 184 -14.15 -14.00 -10.55
CA PRO A 184 -13.53 -15.21 -10.07
C PRO A 184 -12.16 -14.88 -9.46
N LEU A 185 -12.00 -15.11 -8.16
CA LEU A 185 -10.74 -14.97 -7.39
C LEU A 185 -9.54 -15.62 -8.09
N GLU A 186 -9.79 -16.70 -8.84
CA GLU A 186 -8.82 -17.42 -9.66
C GLU A 186 -8.23 -16.58 -10.82
N LYS A 187 -8.95 -15.58 -11.31
CA LYS A 187 -8.45 -14.62 -12.30
C LYS A 187 -7.62 -13.52 -11.65
N LEU A 188 -7.94 -13.10 -10.42
CA LEU A 188 -7.19 -12.07 -9.70
C LEU A 188 -5.84 -12.61 -9.19
N SER A 189 -5.84 -13.81 -8.61
CA SER A 189 -4.64 -14.48 -8.09
C SER A 189 -3.62 -14.85 -9.17
N LYS A 190 -4.05 -15.06 -10.42
CA LYS A 190 -3.16 -15.31 -11.56
C LYS A 190 -2.48 -14.05 -12.12
N LEU A 191 -2.93 -12.85 -11.78
CA LEU A 191 -2.39 -11.58 -12.32
C LEU A 191 -1.15 -11.07 -11.58
N PHE A 192 -0.89 -11.60 -10.39
CA PHE A 192 0.26 -11.21 -9.55
C PHE A 192 1.31 -12.30 -9.43
N LYS A 193 1.15 -13.43 -10.14
CA LYS A 193 2.20 -14.43 -10.28
C LYS A 193 3.03 -14.09 -11.52
N GLY A 194 4.06 -13.26 -11.32
CA GLY A 194 5.24 -13.07 -12.17
C GLY A 194 5.03 -13.04 -13.68
#